data_AF-A0A1U9X6X8-F1
#
_entry.id   AF-A0A1U9X6X8-F1
#
_cell.length_a   1.000
_cell.length_b   1.000
_cell.length_c   1.000
_cell.angle_alpha   90.00
_cell.angle_beta   90.00
_cell.angle_gamma   90.00
#
_symmetry.space_group_name_H-M   'P 1'
#
loop_
_entity.id
_entity.type
_entity.pdbx_description
1 polymer ?
#
loop_
_entity_poly.entity_id
_entity_poly.type
_entity_poly.pdbx_seq_one_letter_code
_entity_poly.pdbx_strand_id
1 'polypeptide(L)'
;VPCRPGLGGAIVPRSCDHVPQPGEEPCPLDPWMVVPDRSQYVDQQTLKLQENPEDVPTGELPRNMLLSVDRHLVQLIVPGTRLTVMGIYSIFQASSSSNS
;
A
#
# COMPACT_ATOMS: atom_id res chain seq x y z
N VAL A 1 -5.84 -12.25 -12.16
CA VAL A 1 -5.85 -12.14 -10.68
C VAL A 1 -5.68 -10.67 -10.35
N PRO A 2 -6.64 -9.99 -9.70
CA PRO A 2 -6.47 -8.58 -9.38
C PRO A 2 -5.41 -8.44 -8.28
N CYS A 3 -4.25 -7.90 -8.64
CA CYS A 3 -3.24 -7.52 -7.66
C CYS A 3 -3.76 -6.33 -6.87
N ARG A 4 -3.87 -6.47 -5.54
CA ARG A 4 -4.09 -5.33 -4.67
C ARG A 4 -2.86 -4.41 -4.79
N PRO A 5 -3.03 -3.09 -4.95
CA PRO A 5 -1.89 -2.18 -4.87
C PRO A 5 -1.26 -2.38 -3.49
N GLY A 6 0.02 -2.76 -3.44
CA GLY A 6 0.74 -3.04 -2.18
C GLY A 6 0.83 -1.84 -1.24
N LEU A 7 0.33 -0.68 -1.66
CA LEU A 7 0.23 0.54 -0.91
C LEU A 7 -1.22 1.04 -1.07
N GLY A 8 -2.11 0.70 -0.14
CA GLY A 8 -3.51 1.10 -0.19
C GLY A 8 -4.29 0.65 1.04
N GLY A 9 -5.26 1.46 1.48
CA GLY A 9 -6.17 1.10 2.56
C GLY A 9 -7.24 0.09 2.13
N ALA A 10 -7.89 -0.54 3.10
CA ALA A 10 -9.08 -1.35 2.85
C ALA A 10 -10.32 -0.46 2.81
N ILE A 11 -11.21 -0.67 1.83
CA ILE A 11 -12.54 -0.06 1.83
C ILE A 11 -13.43 -0.93 2.71
N VAL A 12 -13.86 -0.36 3.84
CA VAL A 12 -14.75 -1.04 4.78
C VAL A 12 -16.19 -0.64 4.48
N PRO A 13 -17.14 -1.59 4.38
CA PRO A 13 -18.55 -1.27 4.17
C PRO A 13 -19.11 -0.37 5.28
N ARG A 14 -20.03 0.54 4.94
CA ARG A 14 -20.65 1.44 5.94
C ARG A 14 -21.85 0.82 6.66
N SER A 15 -22.40 -0.28 6.15
CA SER A 15 -23.53 -1.02 6.73
C SER A 15 -23.10 -2.40 7.20
N CYS A 16 -23.75 -2.91 8.25
CA CYS A 16 -23.62 -4.29 8.70
C CYS A 16 -24.40 -5.23 7.74
N ASP A 17 -24.04 -6.51 7.73
CA ASP A 17 -24.78 -7.54 7.00
C ASP A 17 -25.99 -8.09 7.79
N HIS A 18 -26.39 -7.42 8.88
CA HIS A 18 -27.47 -7.86 9.76
C HIS A 18 -28.84 -7.64 9.10
N VAL A 19 -29.70 -8.68 9.13
CA VAL A 19 -31.10 -8.57 8.70
C VAL A 19 -31.94 -8.15 9.90
N PRO A 20 -32.53 -6.94 9.94
CA PRO A 20 -33.26 -6.46 11.10
C PRO A 20 -34.50 -7.32 11.40
N GLN A 21 -34.69 -7.70 12.66
CA GLN A 21 -35.93 -8.35 13.11
C GLN A 21 -37.00 -7.31 13.51
N PRO A 22 -38.30 -7.66 13.51
CA PRO A 22 -39.36 -6.72 13.89
C PRO A 22 -39.19 -6.23 15.33
N GLY A 23 -39.00 -4.92 15.52
CA GLY A 23 -38.80 -4.29 16.83
C GLY A 23 -37.33 -4.04 17.22
N GLU A 24 -36.38 -4.41 16.35
CA GLU A 24 -34.95 -4.17 16.56
C GLU A 24 -34.49 -2.84 15.91
N GLU A 25 -33.59 -2.13 16.59
CA GLU A 25 -33.00 -0.92 16.03
C GLU A 25 -31.99 -1.25 14.92
N PRO A 26 -31.93 -0.45 13.84
CA PRO A 26 -30.98 -0.67 12.76
C PRO A 26 -29.53 -0.51 13.25
N CYS A 27 -28.60 -1.26 12.65
CA CYS A 27 -27.18 -1.13 12.96
C CYS A 27 -26.70 0.32 12.82
N PRO A 28 -25.76 0.76 13.68
CA PRO A 28 -25.11 2.04 13.51
C PRO A 28 -24.31 2.08 12.21
N LEU A 29 -24.10 3.31 11.71
CA LEU A 29 -23.21 3.56 10.57
C LEU A 29 -21.77 3.21 10.95
N ASP A 30 -21.05 2.58 10.02
CA ASP A 30 -19.66 2.14 10.18
C ASP A 30 -19.46 1.14 11.37
N PRO A 31 -20.17 -0.01 11.38
CA PRO A 31 -20.18 -0.95 12.52
C PRO A 31 -18.97 -1.90 12.56
N TRP A 32 -18.09 -1.83 11.55
CA TRP A 32 -17.00 -2.79 11.38
C TRP A 32 -15.76 -2.38 12.15
N MET A 33 -15.17 -3.36 12.86
CA MET A 33 -13.93 -3.17 13.60
C MET A 33 -12.88 -4.17 13.10
N VAL A 34 -11.66 -3.69 12.90
CA VAL A 34 -10.51 -4.56 12.61
C VAL A 34 -10.15 -5.30 13.90
N VAL A 35 -10.06 -6.64 13.82
CA VAL A 35 -9.66 -7.51 14.94
C VAL A 35 -8.17 -7.85 14.79
N PRO A 36 -7.25 -7.20 15.53
CA PRO A 36 -5.82 -7.41 15.36
C PRO A 36 -5.41 -8.86 15.64
N ASP A 37 -6.01 -9.47 16.65
CA ASP A 37 -5.70 -10.84 17.09
C ASP A 37 -5.99 -11.91 16.03
N ARG A 38 -6.85 -11.60 15.04
CA ARG A 38 -7.20 -12.48 13.93
C ARG A 38 -6.61 -12.03 12.59
N SER A 39 -5.77 -11.00 12.62
CA SER A 39 -5.15 -10.43 11.42
C SER A 39 -3.84 -11.14 11.08
N GLN A 40 -3.51 -11.15 9.79
CA GLN A 40 -2.21 -11.63 9.30
C GLN A 40 -1.36 -10.42 8.91
N TYR A 41 -0.07 -10.47 9.25
CA TYR A 41 0.87 -9.38 9.04
C TYR A 41 1.98 -9.83 8.09
N VAL A 42 2.47 -8.89 7.30
CA VAL A 42 3.63 -9.07 6.41
C VAL A 42 4.53 -7.84 6.53
N ASP A 43 5.85 -8.07 6.47
CA ASP A 43 6.81 -6.98 6.43
C ASP A 43 6.78 -6.31 5.06
N GLN A 44 6.86 -4.98 5.07
CA GLN A 44 6.88 -4.15 3.88
C GLN A 44 7.91 -3.03 4.08
N GLN A 45 8.69 -2.76 3.05
CA GLN A 45 9.70 -1.71 3.04
C GLN A 45 9.57 -0.87 1.78
N THR A 46 9.60 0.45 1.96
CA THR A 46 9.66 1.41 0.84
C THR A 46 11.12 1.78 0.58
N LEU A 47 11.57 1.62 -0.66
CA LEU A 47 12.91 1.97 -1.11
C LEU A 47 12.85 3.15 -2.08
N LYS A 48 13.95 3.92 -2.16
CA LYS A 48 14.16 4.96 -3.17
C LYS A 48 15.26 4.48 -4.11
N LEU A 49 14.92 4.29 -5.38
CA LEU A 49 15.88 3.96 -6.43
C LEU A 49 16.17 5.22 -7.23
N GLN A 50 17.45 5.52 -7.41
CA GLN A 50 17.92 6.61 -8.25
C GLN A 50 18.48 6.04 -9.56
N GLU A 51 18.31 6.76 -10.65
CA GLU A 51 18.94 6.41 -11.93
C GLU A 51 20.48 6.41 -11.84
N ASN A 52 21.15 5.68 -12.73
CA ASN A 52 22.62 5.65 -12.71
C ASN A 52 23.15 7.03 -13.12
N PRO A 53 24.23 7.50 -12.47
CA PRO A 53 24.81 8.82 -12.78
C PRO A 53 25.35 8.91 -14.21
N GLU A 54 25.73 7.78 -14.81
CA GLU A 54 26.19 7.69 -16.19
C GLU A 54 25.05 7.83 -17.24
N ASP A 55 23.80 7.61 -16.84
CA ASP A 55 22.62 7.72 -17.71
C ASP A 55 21.94 9.11 -17.61
N VAL A 56 22.41 9.98 -16.70
CA VAL A 56 21.85 11.32 -16.49
C VAL A 56 22.33 12.28 -17.59
N PRO A 57 21.43 12.95 -18.32
CA PRO A 57 21.81 13.95 -19.32
C PRO A 57 22.58 15.12 -18.70
N THR A 58 23.59 15.63 -19.40
CA THR A 58 24.39 16.77 -18.93
C THR A 58 23.50 17.98 -18.65
N GLY A 59 23.55 18.47 -17.42
CA GLY A 59 22.79 19.64 -16.97
C GLY A 59 21.43 19.34 -16.34
N GLU A 60 21.00 18.07 -16.28
CA GLU A 60 19.82 17.65 -15.53
C GLU A 60 20.15 17.13 -14.12
N LEU A 61 19.14 17.11 -13.24
CA LEU A 61 19.23 16.52 -11.90
C LEU A 61 18.80 15.04 -11.95
N PRO A 62 19.47 14.13 -11.22
CA PRO A 62 19.09 12.73 -11.21
C PRO A 62 17.66 12.49 -10.70
N ARG A 63 16.90 11.68 -11.43
CA ARG A 63 15.54 11.27 -11.09
C ARG A 63 15.55 10.05 -10.18
N ASN A 64 14.50 9.93 -9.36
CA ASN A 64 14.29 8.80 -8.48
C ASN A 64 12.87 8.23 -8.60
N MET A 65 12.72 6.97 -8.22
CA MET A 65 11.47 6.22 -8.19
C MET A 65 11.31 5.54 -6.83
N LEU A 66 10.07 5.48 -6.34
CA LEU A 66 9.73 4.72 -5.14
C LEU A 66 9.44 3.27 -5.52
N LEU A 67 9.98 2.35 -4.72
CA LEU A 67 9.74 0.92 -4.84
C LEU A 67 9.12 0.42 -3.53
N SER A 68 8.15 -0.48 -3.62
CA SER A 68 7.63 -1.22 -2.47
C SER A 68 8.10 -2.67 -2.58
N VAL A 69 8.70 -3.18 -1.52
CA VAL A 69 9.12 -4.58 -1.43
C VAL A 69 8.54 -5.23 -0.18
N ASP A 70 8.13 -6.49 -0.30
CA ASP A 70 7.41 -7.20 0.75
C ASP A 70 8.12 -8.51 1.14
N ARG A 71 7.87 -8.98 2.38
CA ARG A 71 8.32 -10.28 2.91
C ARG A 71 9.85 -10.41 2.87
N HIS A 72 10.36 -11.46 2.21
CA HIS A 72 11.78 -11.80 2.17
C HIS A 72 12.67 -10.78 1.44
N LEU A 73 12.09 -9.81 0.74
CA LEU A 73 12.84 -8.75 0.06
C LEU A 73 13.19 -7.58 0.98
N VAL A 74 12.61 -7.53 2.17
CA VAL A 74 12.85 -6.50 3.18
C VAL A 74 14.24 -6.68 3.78
N GLN A 75 14.95 -5.56 4.03
CA GLN A 75 16.28 -5.50 4.66
C GLN A 75 17.41 -6.23 3.90
N LEU A 76 17.23 -6.57 2.62
CA LEU A 76 18.28 -7.21 1.83
C LEU A 76 19.37 -6.26 1.33
N ILE A 77 19.08 -4.96 1.22
CA ILE A 77 19.95 -3.96 0.61
C ILE A 77 20.19 -2.78 1.54
N VAL A 78 21.36 -2.17 1.40
CA VAL A 78 21.74 -0.95 2.12
C VAL A 78 21.75 0.26 1.19
N PRO A 79 21.54 1.49 1.69
CA PRO A 79 21.61 2.70 0.88
C PRO A 79 22.96 2.84 0.16
N GLY A 80 22.93 3.28 -1.10
CA GLY A 80 24.12 3.45 -1.94
C GLY A 80 24.54 2.21 -2.76
N THR A 81 23.85 1.08 -2.58
CA THR A 81 24.09 -0.12 -3.39
C THR A 81 23.60 0.09 -4.83
N ARG A 82 24.38 -0.35 -5.83
CA ARG A 82 23.93 -0.45 -7.24
C ARG A 82 23.08 -1.71 -7.40
N LEU A 83 21.89 -1.58 -7.95
CA LEU A 83 20.88 -2.65 -7.99
C LEU A 83 20.27 -2.77 -9.39
N THR A 84 19.82 -3.96 -9.74
CA THR A 84 18.92 -4.19 -10.87
C THR A 84 17.62 -4.76 -10.31
N VAL A 85 16.50 -4.10 -10.60
CA VAL A 85 15.19 -4.45 -10.02
C VAL A 85 14.25 -4.87 -11.14
N MET A 86 13.57 -6.01 -10.95
CA MET A 86 12.44 -6.42 -11.76
C MET A 86 11.18 -6.27 -10.91
N GLY A 87 10.19 -5.52 -11.41
CA GLY A 87 8.98 -5.23 -10.67
C GLY A 87 7.82 -4.82 -11.57
N ILE A 88 6.68 -4.56 -10.95
CA ILE A 88 5.47 -4.09 -11.64
C ILE A 88 5.40 -2.58 -11.49
N TYR A 89 5.37 -1.85 -12.62
CA TYR A 89 5.15 -0.42 -12.60
C TYR A 89 3.65 -0.12 -12.43
N SER A 90 3.28 0.51 -11.32
CA SER A 90 1.90 0.80 -10.99
C SER A 90 1.75 2.19 -10.37
N ILE A 91 0.56 2.77 -10.49
CA ILE A 91 0.21 4.01 -9.78
C ILE A 91 -0.10 3.72 -8.32
N PHE A 92 0.30 4.64 -7.44
CA PHE A 92 -0.09 4.66 -6.04
C PHE A 92 -1.21 5.69 -5.83
N GLN A 93 -2.38 5.25 -5.38
CA GLN A 93 -3.42 6.15 -4.88
C GLN A 93 -3.35 6.15 -3.36
N ALA A 94 -2.71 7.18 -2.79
CA ALA A 94 -2.91 7.49 -1.38
C ALA A 94 -4.40 7.78 -1.21
N SER A 95 -5.11 6.95 -0.44
CA SER A 95 -6.54 7.12 -0.19
C SER A 95 -6.79 8.55 0.27
N SER A 96 -7.38 9.38 -0.59
CA SER A 96 -7.92 10.66 -0.19
C SER A 96 -9.12 10.37 0.69
N SER A 97 -8.97 10.57 1.99
CA SER A 97 -10.06 10.53 2.96
C SER A 97 -11.03 11.68 2.65
N SER A 98 -11.89 11.52 1.64
CA SER A 98 -13.02 12.42 1.42
C SER A 98 -14.07 12.10 2.48
N ASN A 99 -13.86 12.66 3.66
CA ASN A 99 -14.83 12.66 4.74
C ASN A 99 -16.06 13.44 4.24
N SER A 100 -17.17 12.73 4.00
CA SER A 100 -18.52 13.29 3.79
C SER A 100 -19.47 12.62 4.78
#